data_AF-B6BSJ2-F1
#
_entry.id   AF-B6BSJ2-F1
#
_cell.length_a   1.000
_cell.length_b   1.000
_cell.length_c   1.000
_cell.angle_alpha   90.00
_cell.angle_beta   90.00
_cell.angle_gamma   90.00
#
_symmetry.space_group_name_H-M   'P 1'
#
loop_
_entity.id
_entity.type
_entity.pdbx_description
1 polymer ?
#
loop_
_entity_poly.entity_id
_entity_poly.type
_entity_poly.pdbx_seq_one_letter_code
_entity_poly.pdbx_strand_id
1 'polypeptide(L)'
;MHKILNILNSIIIVITSSTVAFSKENFFHEALKKYQDKKYEEAKFIFERNIVYNPKDAKTYLYLAKIYNHQDDQRKEENNLETALLIDPSNEEALLMSMKVALKKSNYSKVKTLSETFVKVCNKLCDENDQIQESLKNIEPKNES
;
A
#
# COMPACT_ATOMS: atom_id res chain seq x y z
N MET A 1 44.96 -15.10 35.73
CA MET A 1 43.79 -15.65 35.00
C MET A 1 42.51 -14.84 35.23
N HIS A 2 42.11 -14.54 36.47
CA HIS A 2 40.92 -13.71 36.76
C HIS A 2 40.90 -12.32 36.08
N LYS A 3 42.03 -11.61 36.00
CA LYS A 3 42.09 -10.29 35.33
C LYS A 3 41.85 -10.39 33.81
N ILE A 4 42.32 -11.45 33.16
CA ILE A 4 42.14 -11.68 31.72
C ILE A 4 40.69 -12.08 31.43
N LEU A 5 40.08 -12.90 32.28
CA LEU A 5 38.66 -13.29 32.18
C LEU A 5 37.72 -12.08 32.35
N ASN A 6 38.04 -11.16 33.26
CA ASN A 6 37.27 -9.93 33.44
C ASN A 6 37.38 -8.98 32.24
N ILE A 7 38.57 -8.87 31.62
CA ILE A 7 38.77 -8.08 30.40
C ILE A 7 37.99 -8.69 29.22
N LEU A 8 37.96 -10.03 29.10
CA LEU A 8 37.18 -10.72 28.06
C LEU A 8 35.67 -10.47 28.21
N ASN A 9 35.15 -10.54 29.45
CA ASN A 9 33.75 -10.25 29.74
C ASN A 9 33.39 -8.78 29.44
N SER A 10 34.29 -7.83 29.72
CA SER A 10 34.08 -6.42 29.36
C SER A 10 34.04 -6.20 27.83
N ILE A 11 34.84 -6.93 27.06
CA ILE A 11 34.85 -6.85 25.58
C ILE A 11 33.55 -7.42 24.97
N ILE A 12 33.05 -8.53 25.51
CA ILE A 12 31.79 -9.15 25.05
C ILE A 12 30.58 -8.22 25.24
N ILE A 13 30.55 -7.46 26.33
CA ILE A 13 29.47 -6.49 26.62
C ILE A 13 29.48 -5.30 25.64
N VAL A 14 30.65 -4.87 25.18
CA VAL A 14 30.79 -3.78 24.19
C VAL A 14 30.37 -4.24 22.79
N ILE A 15 30.65 -5.49 22.42
CA ILE A 15 30.29 -6.04 21.09
C ILE A 15 28.76 -6.25 20.97
N THR A 16 28.07 -6.63 22.05
CA THR A 16 26.61 -6.82 22.00
C THR A 16 25.83 -5.51 21.99
N SER A 17 26.39 -4.43 22.55
CA SER A 17 25.75 -3.11 22.60
C SER A 17 25.86 -2.31 21.29
N SER A 18 26.75 -2.68 20.37
CA SER A 18 26.87 -2.05 19.04
C SER A 18 25.78 -2.44 18.02
N THR A 19 24.77 -3.25 18.38
CA THR A 19 23.79 -3.79 17.41
C THR A 19 22.40 -3.18 17.44
N VAL A 20 22.12 -2.19 18.29
CA VAL A 20 20.81 -1.50 18.32
C VAL A 20 20.92 -0.06 17.81
N ALA A 21 21.37 0.09 16.56
CA ALA A 21 21.10 1.30 15.79
C ALA A 21 19.66 1.24 15.25
N PHE A 22 18.67 1.42 16.13
CA PHE A 22 17.27 1.56 15.72
C PHE A 22 17.05 2.99 15.22
N SER A 23 17.63 3.33 14.07
CA SER A 23 17.24 4.55 13.39
C SER A 23 15.80 4.33 12.93
N LYS A 24 14.87 5.21 13.32
CA LYS A 24 13.51 5.25 12.80
C LYS A 24 13.60 5.70 11.34
N GLU A 25 14.08 4.82 10.47
CA GLU A 25 14.31 5.11 9.07
C GLU A 25 12.97 5.42 8.41
N ASN A 26 12.87 6.62 7.85
CA ASN A 26 11.63 7.10 7.28
C ASN A 26 11.50 6.69 5.80
N PHE A 27 11.58 5.38 5.55
CA PHE A 27 11.58 4.82 4.20
C PHE A 27 10.37 5.24 3.39
N PHE A 28 9.19 5.35 4.02
CA PHE A 28 7.98 5.82 3.34
C PHE A 28 8.17 7.21 2.72
N HIS A 29 8.69 8.17 3.48
CA HIS A 29 8.87 9.53 2.97
C HIS A 29 9.97 9.62 1.89
N GLU A 30 11.03 8.83 2.03
CA GLU A 30 12.05 8.71 1.00
C GLU A 30 11.47 8.15 -0.31
N ALA A 31 10.74 7.03 -0.22
CA ALA A 31 10.07 6.41 -1.36
C ALA A 31 9.03 7.34 -2.00
N LEU A 32 8.26 8.07 -1.19
CA LEU A 32 7.30 9.06 -1.64
C LEU A 32 7.97 10.17 -2.46
N LYS A 33 9.13 10.66 -2.02
CA LYS A 33 9.90 11.66 -2.78
C LYS A 33 10.33 11.10 -4.14
N LYS A 34 10.86 9.87 -4.17
CA LYS A 34 11.22 9.20 -5.44
C LYS A 34 10.02 9.01 -6.35
N TYR A 35 8.86 8.66 -5.79
CA TYR A 35 7.61 8.52 -6.53
C TYR A 35 7.17 9.86 -7.15
N GLN A 36 7.24 10.96 -6.38
CA GLN A 36 6.93 12.31 -6.87
C GLN A 36 7.90 12.77 -7.97
N ASP A 37 9.17 12.38 -7.87
CA ASP A 37 10.20 12.58 -8.90
C ASP A 37 10.02 11.64 -10.11
N LYS A 38 8.96 10.84 -10.17
CA LYS A 38 8.66 9.81 -11.19
C LYS A 38 9.71 8.72 -11.33
N LYS A 39 10.54 8.53 -10.30
CA LYS A 39 11.55 7.47 -10.23
C LYS A 39 10.92 6.20 -9.67
N TYR A 40 10.00 5.61 -10.43
CA TYR A 40 9.12 4.55 -9.94
C TYR A 40 9.86 3.28 -9.49
N GLU A 41 10.93 2.88 -10.19
CA GLU A 41 11.73 1.71 -9.79
C GLU A 41 12.47 1.95 -8.46
N GLU A 42 13.07 3.13 -8.27
CA GLU A 42 13.71 3.50 -7.00
C GLU A 42 12.67 3.60 -5.87
N ALA A 43 11.52 4.22 -6.15
CA ALA A 43 10.43 4.32 -5.18
C ALA A 43 9.93 2.94 -4.75
N LYS A 44 9.70 2.04 -5.71
CA LYS A 44 9.26 0.66 -5.47
C LYS A 44 10.22 -0.07 -4.55
N PHE A 45 11.52 -0.03 -4.84
CA PHE A 45 12.53 -0.68 -4.00
C PHE A 45 12.51 -0.18 -2.56
N ILE A 46 12.38 1.14 -2.35
CA ILE A 46 12.35 1.73 -1.02
C ILE A 46 11.01 1.44 -0.31
N PHE A 47 9.88 1.42 -1.03
CA PHE A 47 8.59 0.99 -0.49
C PHE A 47 8.61 -0.48 -0.06
N GLU A 48 9.19 -1.37 -0.86
CA GLU A 48 9.37 -2.79 -0.51
C GLU A 48 10.25 -2.94 0.74
N ARG A 49 11.30 -2.13 0.86
CA ARG A 49 12.09 -2.04 2.10
C ARG A 49 11.25 -1.53 3.27
N ASN A 50 10.38 -0.53 3.08
CA ASN A 50 9.49 -0.05 4.14
C ASN A 50 8.57 -1.16 4.67
N ILE A 51 8.09 -2.07 3.83
CA ILE A 51 7.26 -3.22 4.25
C ILE A 51 8.02 -4.11 5.24
N VAL A 52 9.33 -4.32 5.05
CA VAL A 52 10.14 -5.16 5.95
C VAL A 52 10.12 -4.61 7.38
N TYR A 53 10.15 -3.30 7.54
CA TYR A 53 10.19 -2.64 8.85
C TYR A 53 8.79 -2.24 9.36
N ASN A 54 7.86 -1.93 8.46
CA ASN A 54 6.53 -1.41 8.74
C ASN A 54 5.46 -2.19 7.94
N PRO A 55 5.26 -3.49 8.21
CA PRO A 55 4.38 -4.35 7.40
C PRO A 55 2.89 -3.99 7.49
N LYS A 56 2.49 -3.12 8.42
CA LYS A 56 1.11 -2.62 8.58
C LYS A 56 0.93 -1.19 8.08
N ASP A 57 1.83 -0.69 7.24
CA ASP A 57 1.67 0.64 6.63
C ASP A 57 0.85 0.56 5.34
N ALA A 58 -0.47 0.76 5.47
CA ALA A 58 -1.41 0.73 4.33
C ALA A 58 -1.00 1.69 3.20
N LYS A 59 -0.37 2.83 3.52
CA LYS A 59 0.04 3.82 2.51
C LYS A 59 1.11 3.24 1.59
N THR A 60 2.04 2.46 2.13
CA THR A 60 3.08 1.83 1.32
C THR A 60 2.49 0.90 0.26
N TYR A 61 1.53 0.06 0.64
CA TYR A 61 0.83 -0.81 -0.30
C TYR A 61 0.04 0.00 -1.34
N LEU A 62 -0.65 1.06 -0.93
CA LEU A 62 -1.34 1.95 -1.88
C LEU A 62 -0.37 2.57 -2.91
N TYR A 63 0.80 3.05 -2.49
CA TYR A 63 1.77 3.60 -3.43
C TYR A 63 2.40 2.54 -4.34
N LEU A 64 2.63 1.32 -3.84
CA LEU A 64 3.03 0.19 -4.68
C LEU A 64 1.95 -0.14 -5.71
N ALA A 65 0.67 -0.14 -5.33
CA ALA A 65 -0.43 -0.32 -6.29
C ALA A 65 -0.42 0.75 -7.38
N LYS A 66 -0.20 2.02 -7.03
CA LYS A 66 -0.05 3.12 -8.01
C LYS A 66 1.13 2.90 -8.96
N ILE A 67 2.26 2.41 -8.46
CA ILE A 67 3.42 2.08 -9.29
C ILE A 67 3.07 0.93 -10.24
N TYR A 68 2.42 -0.13 -9.74
CA TYR A 68 2.06 -1.28 -10.59
C TYR A 68 0.99 -0.95 -11.62
N ASN A 69 0.03 -0.07 -11.30
CA ASN A 69 -0.89 0.51 -12.29
C ASN A 69 -0.12 1.24 -13.40
N HIS A 70 0.89 2.04 -13.06
CA HIS A 70 1.74 2.70 -14.07
C HIS A 70 2.55 1.73 -14.93
N GLN A 71 2.80 0.51 -14.42
CA GLN A 71 3.54 -0.55 -15.11
C GLN A 71 2.63 -1.51 -15.89
N ASP A 72 1.31 -1.26 -15.90
CA ASP A 72 0.29 -2.18 -16.41
C ASP A 72 0.36 -3.59 -15.78
N ASP A 73 0.96 -3.75 -14.60
CA ASP A 73 0.95 -5.00 -13.82
C ASP A 73 -0.30 -5.06 -12.93
N GLN A 74 -1.44 -5.28 -13.58
CA GLN A 74 -2.75 -5.29 -12.94
C GLN A 74 -2.84 -6.31 -11.78
N ARG A 75 -2.14 -7.46 -11.90
CA ARG A 75 -2.14 -8.47 -10.83
C ARG A 75 -1.49 -7.93 -9.57
N LYS A 76 -0.34 -7.26 -9.68
CA LYS A 76 0.33 -6.68 -8.51
C LYS A 76 -0.39 -5.43 -8.01
N GLU A 77 -1.00 -4.64 -8.88
CA GLU A 77 -1.89 -3.55 -8.48
C GLU A 77 -3.01 -4.09 -7.55
N GLU A 78 -3.75 -5.11 -7.99
CA GLU A 78 -4.84 -5.71 -7.21
C GLU A 78 -4.38 -6.23 -5.85
N ASN A 79 -3.29 -7.00 -5.81
CA ASN A 79 -2.79 -7.57 -4.56
C ASN A 79 -2.40 -6.48 -3.54
N ASN A 80 -1.79 -5.39 -4.02
CA ASN A 80 -1.40 -4.28 -3.16
C ASN A 80 -2.61 -3.47 -2.69
N LEU A 81 -3.62 -3.25 -3.55
CA LEU A 81 -4.87 -2.60 -3.15
C LEU A 81 -5.63 -3.42 -2.11
N GLU A 82 -5.72 -4.74 -2.30
CA GLU A 82 -6.36 -5.64 -1.34
C GLU A 82 -5.64 -5.59 0.01
N THR A 83 -4.31 -5.61 0.00
CA THR A 83 -3.51 -5.51 1.24
C THR A 83 -3.68 -4.15 1.92
N ALA A 84 -3.70 -3.06 1.15
CA ALA A 84 -3.95 -1.72 1.69
C ALA A 84 -5.33 -1.64 2.37
N LEU A 85 -6.37 -2.20 1.75
CA LEU A 85 -7.74 -2.22 2.30
C LEU A 85 -7.91 -3.20 3.46
N LEU A 86 -7.12 -4.27 3.52
CA LEU A 86 -7.09 -5.17 4.67
C LEU A 86 -6.54 -4.46 5.91
N ILE A 87 -5.55 -3.58 5.74
CA ILE A 87 -4.91 -2.82 6.82
C ILE A 87 -5.73 -1.58 7.18
N ASP A 88 -6.22 -0.84 6.19
CA ASP A 88 -7.05 0.36 6.33
C ASP A 88 -8.31 0.23 5.44
N PRO A 89 -9.39 -0.37 5.96
CA PRO A 89 -10.63 -0.56 5.21
C PRO A 89 -11.33 0.75 4.81
N SER A 90 -10.98 1.86 5.48
CA SER A 90 -11.53 3.19 5.22
C SER A 90 -10.72 3.99 4.21
N ASN A 91 -9.68 3.40 3.61
CA ASN A 91 -8.81 4.10 2.69
C ASN A 91 -9.54 4.47 1.39
N GLU A 92 -10.04 5.69 1.34
CA GLU A 92 -10.86 6.21 0.25
C GLU A 92 -10.19 6.04 -1.12
N GLU A 93 -8.89 6.36 -1.22
CA GLU A 93 -8.16 6.24 -2.48
C GLU A 93 -7.99 4.78 -2.93
N ALA A 94 -7.67 3.86 -2.00
CA ALA A 94 -7.55 2.44 -2.32
C ALA A 94 -8.90 1.81 -2.73
N LEU A 95 -10.01 2.23 -2.09
CA LEU A 95 -11.36 1.80 -2.47
C LEU A 95 -11.71 2.27 -3.89
N LEU A 96 -11.44 3.54 -4.20
CA LEU A 96 -11.69 4.10 -5.52
C LEU A 96 -10.87 3.40 -6.61
N MET A 97 -9.56 3.21 -6.37
CA MET A 97 -8.71 2.46 -7.32
C MET A 97 -9.21 1.02 -7.50
N SER A 98 -9.63 0.35 -6.42
CA SER A 98 -10.19 -1.00 -6.49
C SER A 98 -11.49 -1.06 -7.31
N MET A 99 -12.35 -0.05 -7.21
CA MET A 99 -13.55 0.07 -8.06
C MET A 99 -13.18 0.25 -9.54
N LYS A 100 -12.19 1.10 -9.84
CA LYS A 100 -11.68 1.31 -11.21
C LYS A 100 -11.12 0.01 -11.80
N VAL A 101 -10.37 -0.76 -11.02
CA VAL A 101 -9.85 -2.08 -11.44
C VAL A 101 -11.00 -3.09 -11.64
N ALA A 102 -11.98 -3.12 -10.75
CA ALA A 102 -13.14 -4.00 -10.88
C ALA A 102 -13.98 -3.68 -12.12
N LEU A 103 -14.15 -2.38 -12.47
CA LEU A 103 -14.80 -1.94 -13.71
C LEU A 103 -14.04 -2.43 -14.94
N LYS A 104 -12.70 -2.27 -14.99
CA LYS A 104 -11.86 -2.78 -16.09
C LYS A 104 -12.03 -4.29 -16.32
N LYS A 105 -12.33 -5.04 -15.26
CA LYS A 105 -12.54 -6.50 -15.28
C LYS A 105 -14.00 -6.92 -15.43
N SER A 106 -14.92 -5.97 -15.63
CA SER A 106 -16.36 -6.22 -15.68
C SER A 106 -16.89 -6.95 -14.43
N ASN A 107 -16.26 -6.77 -13.27
CA ASN A 107 -16.68 -7.39 -12.02
C ASN A 107 -17.71 -6.48 -11.30
N TYR A 108 -18.93 -6.49 -11.83
CA TYR A 108 -20.03 -5.61 -11.38
C TYR A 108 -20.39 -5.80 -9.91
N SER A 109 -20.39 -7.05 -9.43
CA SER A 109 -20.65 -7.36 -8.02
C SER A 109 -19.62 -6.71 -7.10
N LYS A 110 -18.32 -6.79 -7.43
CA LYS A 110 -17.26 -6.17 -6.64
C LYS A 110 -17.36 -4.64 -6.67
N VAL A 111 -17.72 -4.03 -7.80
CA VAL A 111 -17.95 -2.57 -7.89
C VAL A 111 -19.07 -2.15 -6.94
N LYS A 112 -20.22 -2.85 -6.95
CA LYS A 112 -21.37 -2.54 -6.08
C LYS A 112 -20.98 -2.62 -4.60
N THR A 113 -20.33 -3.70 -4.17
CA THR A 113 -19.88 -3.87 -2.78
C THR A 113 -18.89 -2.79 -2.36
N LEU A 114 -17.88 -2.49 -3.18
CA LEU A 114 -16.89 -1.46 -2.87
C LEU A 114 -17.52 -0.06 -2.82
N SER A 115 -18.48 0.24 -3.69
CA SER A 115 -19.19 1.52 -3.73
C SER A 115 -20.02 1.76 -2.47
N GLU A 116 -20.68 0.71 -1.96
CA GLU A 116 -21.42 0.77 -0.68
C GLU A 116 -20.48 1.06 0.51
N THR A 117 -19.28 0.50 0.51
CA THR A 117 -18.26 0.82 1.51
C THR A 117 -17.75 2.25 1.32
N PHE A 118 -17.44 2.63 0.07
CA PHE A 118 -16.89 3.94 -0.28
C PHE A 118 -17.77 5.08 0.22
N VAL A 119 -19.08 5.07 -0.08
CA VAL A 119 -20.01 6.12 0.36
C VAL A 119 -20.07 6.28 1.88
N LYS A 120 -19.79 5.23 2.65
CA LYS A 120 -19.80 5.29 4.13
C LYS A 120 -18.53 5.92 4.70
N VAL A 121 -17.41 5.85 4.00
CA VAL A 121 -16.08 6.25 4.51
C VAL A 121 -15.46 7.42 3.74
N CYS A 122 -16.01 7.76 2.58
CA CYS A 122 -15.48 8.83 1.72
C CYS A 122 -15.52 10.18 2.45
N ASN A 123 -14.58 11.04 2.08
CA ASN A 123 -14.46 12.39 2.63
C ASN A 123 -14.07 13.38 1.53
N LYS A 124 -13.03 13.08 0.73
CA LYS A 124 -12.49 14.01 -0.27
C LYS A 124 -12.85 13.66 -1.72
N LEU A 125 -13.12 12.40 -1.98
CA LEU A 125 -13.34 11.81 -3.29
C LEU A 125 -14.77 11.29 -3.46
N CYS A 126 -15.71 11.68 -2.58
CA CYS A 126 -17.09 11.18 -2.61
C CYS A 126 -17.75 11.30 -3.99
N ASP A 127 -17.52 12.41 -4.71
CA ASP A 127 -18.08 12.68 -6.03
C ASP A 127 -17.59 11.69 -7.12
N GLU A 128 -16.43 11.04 -6.91
CA GLU A 128 -15.94 10.02 -7.85
C GLU A 128 -16.85 8.80 -7.90
N ASN A 129 -17.64 8.54 -6.86
CA ASN A 129 -18.56 7.41 -6.84
C ASN A 129 -19.64 7.54 -7.93
N ASP A 130 -20.11 8.76 -8.22
CA ASP A 130 -21.13 9.00 -9.24
C ASP A 130 -20.62 8.60 -10.63
N GLN A 131 -19.37 8.94 -10.94
CA GLN A 131 -18.71 8.57 -12.20
C GLN A 131 -18.52 7.06 -12.33
N ILE A 132 -18.17 6.38 -11.22
CA ILE A 132 -18.07 4.92 -11.17
C ILE A 132 -19.43 4.27 -11.46
N GLN A 133 -20.50 4.79 -10.84
CA GLN A 133 -21.86 4.28 -11.03
C GLN A 133 -22.39 4.54 -12.45
N GLU A 134 -22.09 5.70 -13.03
CA GLU A 134 -22.41 5.99 -14.43
C GLU A 134 -21.69 5.04 -15.39
N SER A 135 -20.38 4.84 -15.18
CA SER A 135 -19.58 3.89 -15.96
C SER A 135 -20.14 2.47 -15.86
N LEU A 136 -20.56 2.05 -14.66
CA LEU A 136 -21.17 0.74 -14.42
C LEU A 136 -22.48 0.57 -15.20
N LYS A 137 -23.38 1.55 -15.17
CA LYS A 137 -24.67 1.51 -15.91
C LYS A 137 -24.50 1.37 -17.42
N ASN A 138 -23.42 1.91 -17.97
CA ASN A 138 -23.14 1.87 -19.40
C ASN A 138 -22.58 0.52 -19.87
N ILE A 139 -22.00 -0.28 -18.97
CA ILE A 139 -21.34 -1.56 -19.31
C ILE A 139 -22.06 -2.78 -18.73
N GLU A 140 -22.85 -2.62 -17.67
CA GLU A 140 -23.64 -3.70 -17.09
C GLU A 140 -24.78 -4.08 -18.06
N PRO A 141 -24.89 -5.35 -18.48
CA PRO A 141 -26.00 -5.81 -19.28
C PRO A 141 -27.31 -5.49 -18.56
N LYS A 142 -28.24 -4.84 -19.26
CA LYS A 142 -29.60 -4.71 -18.73
C LYS A 142 -30.16 -6.12 -18.66
N ASN A 143 -30.46 -6.58 -17.45
CA ASN A 143 -31.28 -7.78 -17.28
C ASN A 143 -32.67 -7.45 -17.85
N GLU A 144 -32.87 -7.80 -19.12
CA GLU A 144 -34.20 -7.93 -19.71
C GLU A 144 -34.81 -9.20 -19.12
N SER A 145 -35.48 -9.03 -17.97
CA SER A 145 -36.44 -10.01 -17.44
C SER A 145 -37.83 -9.73 -18.01
#